data_AF-A0A2U3NYQ1-F1
#
_entry.id   AF-A0A2U3NYQ1-F1
#
_cell.length_a   1.000
_cell.length_b   1.000
_cell.length_c   1.000
_cell.angle_alpha   90.00
_cell.angle_beta   90.00
_cell.angle_gamma   90.00
#
_symmetry.space_group_name_H-M   'P 1'
#
loop_
_entity.id
_entity.type
_entity.pdbx_description
1 polymer ?
#
loop_
_entity_poly.entity_id
_entity_poly.type
_entity_poly.pdbx_seq_one_letter_code
_entity_poly.pdbx_strand_id
1 'polypeptide(L)'
;MDKDGTFAVGSDIVPGTYSTAGPVGNGTCYWKRSGNPDGALLDNSLSKKAQVVVIQPTDKAFKTDGCQPWQLTPDATPPPEASGPQVQAGLGILNGLLAPNGQPAPPHN
;
A
#
# COMPACT_ATOMS: atom_id res chain seq x y z
N MET A 1 0.66 -4.89 -17.26
CA MET A 1 0.09 -6.20 -17.65
C MET A 1 -1.02 -5.92 -18.64
N ASP A 2 -0.91 -6.43 -19.86
CA ASP A 2 -1.76 -6.09 -21.00
C ASP A 2 -2.77 -7.18 -21.37
N LYS A 3 -2.77 -8.30 -20.65
CA LYS A 3 -3.65 -9.44 -20.87
C LYS A 3 -4.09 -10.09 -19.57
N ASP A 4 -5.17 -10.84 -19.66
CA ASP A 4 -5.64 -11.73 -18.62
C ASP A 4 -4.62 -12.84 -18.33
N GLY A 5 -4.59 -13.29 -17.08
CA GLY A 5 -3.67 -14.33 -16.67
C GLY A 5 -3.36 -14.34 -15.18
N THR A 6 -2.44 -15.23 -14.83
CA THR A 6 -1.82 -15.29 -13.50
C THR A 6 -0.34 -15.00 -13.66
N PHE A 7 0.17 -14.06 -12.86
CA PHE A 7 1.53 -13.55 -12.90
C PHE A 7 2.21 -13.83 -11.56
N ALA A 8 3.35 -14.50 -11.58
CA ALA A 8 4.20 -14.71 -10.41
C ALA A 8 4.88 -13.39 -10.02
N VAL A 9 4.70 -12.98 -8.77
CA VAL A 9 5.30 -11.73 -8.26
C VAL A 9 6.79 -11.96 -8.02
N GLY A 10 7.62 -11.00 -8.44
CA GLY A 10 9.08 -11.09 -8.42
C GLY A 10 9.70 -11.82 -9.63
N SER A 11 8.88 -12.44 -10.48
CA SER A 11 9.33 -13.08 -11.73
C SER A 11 8.66 -12.45 -12.95
N ASP A 12 7.33 -12.55 -13.05
CA ASP A 12 6.57 -12.04 -14.20
C ASP A 12 6.24 -10.55 -14.05
N ILE A 13 6.03 -10.11 -12.81
CA ILE A 13 5.72 -8.72 -12.46
C ILE A 13 6.47 -8.31 -11.20
N VAL A 14 6.83 -7.03 -11.10
CA VAL A 14 7.46 -6.46 -9.90
C VAL A 14 6.41 -6.03 -8.87
N PRO A 15 6.72 -6.03 -7.56
CA PRO A 15 5.88 -5.41 -6.54
C PRO A 15 5.67 -3.92 -6.82
N GLY A 16 4.53 -3.40 -6.40
CA GLY A 16 4.18 -1.98 -6.57
C GLY A 16 2.68 -1.73 -6.66
N THR A 17 2.32 -0.47 -6.85
CA THR A 17 0.94 -0.05 -7.03
C THR A 17 0.58 -0.11 -8.51
N TYR A 18 -0.51 -0.80 -8.84
CA TYR A 18 -1.01 -0.92 -10.20
C TYR A 18 -2.41 -0.32 -10.29
N SER A 19 -2.70 0.34 -11.42
CA SER A 19 -4.04 0.84 -11.75
C SER A 19 -4.54 0.27 -13.08
N THR A 20 -5.85 0.05 -13.16
CA THR A 20 -6.56 -0.31 -14.40
C THR A 20 -7.75 0.63 -14.59
N ALA A 21 -8.08 0.91 -15.85
CA ALA A 21 -9.27 1.69 -16.22
C ALA A 21 -10.59 0.95 -15.94
N GLY A 22 -10.54 -0.34 -15.56
CA GLY A 22 -11.71 -1.14 -15.20
C GLY A 22 -11.99 -2.26 -16.22
N PRO A 23 -13.25 -2.68 -16.40
CA PRO A 23 -13.58 -3.80 -17.28
C PRO A 23 -13.31 -3.50 -18.76
N VAL A 24 -13.03 -4.56 -19.53
CA VAL A 24 -13.13 -4.50 -20.99
C VAL A 24 -14.60 -4.42 -21.40
N GLY A 25 -14.96 -3.40 -22.19
CA GLY A 25 -16.33 -3.18 -22.65
C GLY A 25 -17.33 -3.07 -21.48
N ASN A 26 -18.47 -3.76 -21.61
CA ASN A 26 -19.53 -3.76 -20.59
C ASN A 26 -19.39 -4.92 -19.57
N GLY A 27 -18.23 -5.57 -19.52
CA GLY A 27 -17.96 -6.72 -18.67
C GLY A 27 -17.69 -6.37 -17.20
N THR A 28 -16.90 -7.22 -16.55
CA THR A 28 -16.42 -7.03 -15.18
C THR A 28 -14.92 -7.26 -15.14
N CYS A 29 -14.21 -6.43 -14.37
CA CYS A 29 -12.80 -6.62 -14.08
C CYS A 29 -12.69 -7.38 -12.75
N TYR A 30 -12.12 -8.58 -12.81
CA TYR A 30 -11.79 -9.37 -11.63
C TYR A 30 -10.27 -9.39 -11.42
N TRP A 31 -9.86 -9.31 -10.16
CA TRP A 31 -8.50 -9.62 -9.78
C TRP A 31 -8.42 -10.30 -8.42
N LYS A 32 -7.33 -11.03 -8.18
CA LYS A 32 -6.96 -11.52 -6.85
C LYS A 32 -5.45 -11.52 -6.63
N ARG A 33 -5.06 -11.30 -5.39
CA ARG A 33 -3.70 -11.49 -4.85
C ARG A 33 -3.68 -12.77 -4.04
N SER A 34 -2.60 -13.54 -4.19
CA SER A 34 -2.41 -14.81 -3.49
C SER A 34 -1.02 -14.86 -2.88
N GLY A 35 -0.90 -15.45 -1.70
CA GLY A 35 0.32 -15.55 -0.90
C GLY A 35 0.71 -17.00 -0.60
N ASN A 36 1.51 -17.16 0.45
CA ASN A 36 1.93 -18.47 0.97
C ASN A 36 1.22 -18.80 2.29
N PRO A 37 1.08 -20.09 2.66
CA PRO A 37 1.35 -21.26 1.81
C PRO A 37 0.28 -21.44 0.72
N ASP A 38 0.63 -22.17 -0.36
CA ASP A 38 -0.28 -22.73 -1.36
C ASP A 38 -1.25 -21.78 -2.08
N GLY A 39 -0.89 -20.51 -2.25
CA GLY A 39 -1.75 -19.56 -2.95
C GLY A 39 -2.92 -19.07 -2.11
N ALA A 40 -2.74 -19.04 -0.78
CA ALA A 40 -3.67 -18.42 0.17
C ALA A 40 -4.21 -17.09 -0.39
N LEU A 41 -5.53 -16.93 -0.42
CA LEU A 41 -6.15 -15.70 -0.90
C LEU A 41 -5.80 -14.55 0.06
N LEU A 42 -5.15 -13.51 -0.46
CA LEU A 42 -4.82 -12.32 0.31
C LEU A 42 -5.88 -11.24 0.13
N ASP A 43 -6.30 -11.03 -1.12
CA ASP A 43 -7.28 -10.01 -1.48
C ASP A 43 -7.87 -10.29 -2.86
N ASN A 44 -9.08 -9.79 -3.13
CA ASN A 44 -9.72 -9.84 -4.43
C ASN A 44 -10.82 -8.78 -4.59
N SER A 45 -11.11 -8.44 -5.83
CA SER A 45 -12.25 -7.58 -6.17
C SER A 45 -12.85 -7.97 -7.51
N LEU A 46 -14.16 -7.75 -7.63
CA LEU A 46 -14.93 -7.85 -8.87
C LEU A 46 -15.67 -6.53 -9.07
N SER A 47 -15.34 -5.80 -10.14
CA SER A 47 -15.80 -4.42 -10.31
C SER A 47 -16.19 -4.10 -11.76
N LYS A 48 -17.12 -3.16 -11.91
CA LYS A 48 -17.44 -2.50 -13.19
C LYS A 48 -16.79 -1.11 -13.33
N LYS A 49 -15.88 -0.77 -12.43
CA LYS A 49 -15.21 0.54 -12.35
C LYS A 49 -13.69 0.35 -12.40
N ALA A 50 -12.96 1.45 -12.59
CA ALA A 50 -11.50 1.50 -12.43
C ALA A 50 -11.08 0.96 -11.05
N GLN A 51 -9.90 0.34 -10.99
CA GLN A 51 -9.37 -0.29 -9.77
C GLN A 51 -7.90 0.08 -9.57
N VAL A 52 -7.48 0.14 -8.31
CA VAL A 52 -6.09 0.29 -7.89
C VAL A 52 -5.78 -0.84 -6.92
N VAL A 53 -4.60 -1.44 -7.06
CA VAL A 53 -4.14 -2.54 -6.20
C VAL A 53 -2.67 -2.33 -5.84
N VAL A 54 -2.31 -2.61 -4.59
CA VAL A 54 -0.92 -2.67 -4.15
C VAL A 54 -0.50 -4.13 -4.10
N ILE A 55 0.46 -4.52 -4.93
CA ILE A 55 1.05 -5.87 -4.96
C ILE A 55 2.31 -5.84 -4.10
N GLN A 56 2.31 -6.63 -3.02
CA GLN A 56 3.39 -6.64 -2.04
C GLN A 56 4.52 -7.60 -2.46
N PRO A 57 5.77 -7.37 -2.01
CA PRO A 57 6.87 -8.30 -2.26
C PRO A 57 6.64 -9.72 -1.70
N THR A 58 5.78 -9.86 -0.71
CA THR A 58 5.41 -11.13 -0.09
C THR A 58 4.27 -11.87 -0.79
N ASP A 59 3.63 -11.22 -1.77
CA ASP A 59 2.64 -11.89 -2.62
C ASP A 59 3.33 -12.95 -3.47
N LYS A 60 2.65 -14.06 -3.67
CA LYS A 60 3.10 -15.14 -4.55
C LYS A 60 2.67 -14.89 -5.99
N ALA A 61 1.41 -14.54 -6.20
CA ALA A 61 0.86 -14.33 -7.53
C ALA A 61 -0.31 -13.34 -7.55
N PHE A 62 -0.43 -12.64 -8.68
CA PHE A 62 -1.55 -11.79 -9.05
C PHE A 62 -2.31 -12.43 -10.22
N LYS A 63 -3.62 -12.61 -10.09
CA LYS A 63 -4.48 -13.04 -11.21
C LYS A 63 -5.41 -11.90 -11.58
N THR A 64 -5.59 -11.69 -12.88
CA THR A 64 -6.56 -10.73 -13.43
C THR A 64 -7.32 -11.34 -14.60
N ASP A 65 -8.59 -10.97 -14.74
CA ASP A 65 -9.51 -11.45 -15.77
C ASP A 65 -10.52 -10.34 -16.15
N GLY A 66 -10.69 -10.09 -17.45
CA GLY A 66 -11.64 -9.11 -17.97
C GLY A 66 -11.28 -7.65 -17.67
N CYS A 67 -10.05 -7.38 -17.24
CA CYS A 67 -9.58 -6.03 -16.93
C CYS A 67 -8.88 -5.40 -18.13
N GLN A 68 -9.06 -4.08 -18.30
CA GLN A 68 -8.17 -3.28 -19.13
C GLN A 68 -6.73 -3.36 -18.59
N PRO A 69 -5.72 -3.05 -19.41
CA PRO A 69 -4.31 -3.18 -19.01
C PRO A 69 -4.00 -2.51 -17.67
N TRP A 70 -3.29 -3.24 -16.81
CA TRP A 70 -2.76 -2.73 -15.56
C TRP A 70 -1.45 -1.98 -15.81
N GLN A 71 -1.37 -0.75 -15.32
CA GLN A 71 -0.19 0.10 -15.39
C GLN A 71 0.43 0.20 -14.00
N LEU A 72 1.74 -0.03 -13.90
CA LEU A 72 2.50 0.26 -12.69
C LEU A 72 2.52 1.78 -12.51
N THR A 73 2.07 2.27 -11.36
CA THR A 73 2.08 3.69 -11.00
C THR A 73 3.24 3.94 -10.04
N PRO A 74 4.40 4.44 -10.51
CA PRO A 74 5.61 4.56 -9.71
C PRO A 74 5.47 5.57 -8.55
N ASP A 75 4.54 6.52 -8.67
CA ASP A 75 4.37 7.63 -7.73
C ASP A 75 3.25 7.42 -6.69
N ALA A 76 2.54 6.29 -6.73
CA ALA A 76 1.56 5.98 -5.70
C ALA A 76 2.31 5.40 -4.50
N THR A 77 2.89 6.29 -3.69
CA THR A 77 3.43 5.97 -2.37
C THR A 77 2.44 5.04 -1.66
N PRO A 78 2.82 3.80 -1.31
CA PRO A 78 1.95 2.94 -0.52
C PRO A 78 1.52 3.72 0.72
N PRO A 79 0.24 3.72 1.11
CA PRO A 79 -0.16 4.22 2.42
C PRO A 79 0.76 3.58 3.47
N PRO A 80 1.31 4.34 4.42
CA PRO A 80 2.25 3.81 5.41
C PRO A 80 1.52 2.92 6.43
N GLU A 81 1.01 1.74 6.03
CA GLU A 81 0.30 0.81 6.92
C GLU A 81 0.54 -0.67 6.55
N ALA A 82 1.79 -1.06 6.32
CA ALA A 82 2.19 -2.47 6.35
C ALA A 82 3.51 -2.72 7.10
N SER A 83 3.78 -1.91 8.12
CA SER A 83 4.77 -2.23 9.16
C SER A 83 3.98 -2.49 10.44
N GLY A 84 4.24 -3.62 11.10
CA GLY A 84 3.63 -4.03 12.37
C GLY A 84 3.88 -3.05 13.54
N PRO A 85 3.76 -3.49 14.81
CA PRO A 85 3.57 -2.58 15.94
C PRO A 85 4.83 -1.77 16.26
N GLN A 86 4.94 -0.58 15.68
CA GLN A 86 5.83 0.49 16.15
C GLN A 86 5.05 1.80 16.21
N VAL A 87 3.99 1.81 17.02
CA VAL A 87 3.32 3.03 17.46
C VAL A 87 3.52 3.24 18.96
N GLN A 88 4.75 3.15 19.48
CA GLN A 88 5.08 3.83 20.75
C GLN A 88 6.58 3.94 21.05
N ALA A 89 7.30 4.79 20.32
CA ALA A 89 8.58 5.32 20.79
C ALA A 89 8.82 6.80 20.39
N GLY A 90 7.79 7.49 19.90
CA GLY A 90 7.91 8.84 19.32
C GLY A 90 7.23 9.96 20.10
N LEU A 91 6.69 9.72 21.29
CA LEU A 91 5.97 10.75 22.08
C LEU A 91 6.79 11.30 23.27
N GLY A 92 8.07 10.95 23.38
CA GLY A 92 8.92 11.37 24.51
C GLY A 92 9.72 12.67 24.31
N ILE A 93 9.68 13.31 23.13
CA ILE A 93 10.64 14.39 22.79
C ILE A 93 9.98 15.76 22.52
N LEU A 94 8.65 15.85 22.62
CA LEU A 94 7.91 17.12 22.47
C LEU A 94 7.55 17.79 23.82
N ASN A 95 8.22 17.40 24.90
CA ASN A 95 8.11 18.07 26.21
C ASN A 95 9.34 18.94 26.56
N GLY A 96 10.21 19.26 25.59
CA GLY A 96 11.51 19.90 25.85
C GLY A 96 11.79 21.25 25.20
N LEU A 97 10.81 21.92 24.56
CA LEU A 97 11.03 23.19 23.84
C LEU A 97 10.33 24.41 24.45
N LEU A 98 10.16 24.42 25.78
CA LEU A 98 9.85 25.63 26.53
C LEU A 98 10.78 25.71 27.76
N ALA A 99 11.56 26.80 27.80
CA ALA A 99 12.61 27.14 28.77
C ALA A 99 13.98 26.50 28.48
N PRO A 100 15.05 27.31 28.43
CA PRO A 100 15.63 27.78 29.69
C PRO A 100 16.04 29.26 29.65
N ASN A 101 16.00 29.91 30.81
CA ASN A 101 17.20 30.52 31.40
C ASN A 101 16.82 31.14 32.74
N GLY A 102 17.36 30.54 33.80
CA GLY A 102 17.19 31.02 35.15
C GLY A 102 17.96 32.31 35.39
N GLN A 103 17.37 33.20 36.18
CA GLN A 103 18.13 34.04 37.10
C GLN A 103 17.26 34.40 38.32
N PRO A 104 17.84 34.46 39.54
CA PRO A 104 17.08 34.59 40.77
C PRO A 104 16.54 36.02 40.97
N ALA A 105 15.41 36.11 41.69
CA ALA A 105 14.74 37.37 42.03
C ALA A 105 15.60 38.32 42.89
N PRO A 106 15.44 39.65 42.75
CA PRO A 106 15.75 40.61 43.80
C PRO A 106 14.47 41.09 44.53
N PRO A 107 14.57 41.61 45.77
CA PRO A 107 13.43 41.94 46.62
C PRO A 107 12.95 43.40 46.49
N HIS A 108 11.68 43.58 46.88
CA HIS A 108 11.03 44.72 47.56
C HIS A 108 11.31 46.17 47.12
N ASN A 109 10.24 46.90 46.74
CA ASN A 109 9.61 47.90 47.62
C ASN A 109 8.19 48.23 47.16
#